data_AF-A0A9W3ERZ0-F1
#
_entry.id   AF-A0A9W3ERZ0-F1
#
_cell.length_a   1.000
_cell.length_b   1.000
_cell.length_c   1.000
_cell.angle_alpha   90.00
_cell.angle_beta   90.00
_cell.angle_gamma   90.00
#
_symmetry.space_group_name_H-M   'P 1'
#
loop_
_entity.id
_entity.type
_entity.pdbx_description
1 polymer ?
#
loop_
_entity_poly.entity_id
_entity_poly.type
_entity_poly.pdbx_seq_one_letter_code
_entity_poly.pdbx_strand_id
1 'polypeptide(L)'
;MKLTVTLALVILTLFCSPASTEVCSGLLEVIKNLFVGTLSSYEAALEPFNPDKDEKDWGIQTKMLVDTLPQKAKDSMLKFMDKIIKSPQCA
;
A
#
# COMPACT_ATOMS: atom_id res chain seq x y z
N MET A 1 -5.88 -27.77 -11.09
CA MET A 1 -6.35 -26.69 -11.99
C MET A 1 -7.26 -25.66 -11.33
N LYS A 2 -8.06 -25.96 -10.29
CA LYS A 2 -8.91 -24.96 -9.63
C LYS A 2 -8.17 -23.98 -8.72
N LEU A 3 -7.14 -24.43 -8.00
CA LEU A 3 -6.41 -23.59 -7.04
C LEU A 3 -5.67 -22.41 -7.68
N THR A 4 -5.08 -22.63 -8.86
CA THR A 4 -4.30 -21.63 -9.61
C THR A 4 -5.19 -20.50 -10.13
N VAL A 5 -6.42 -20.83 -10.53
CA VAL A 5 -7.41 -19.86 -11.00
C VAL A 5 -7.93 -19.00 -9.84
N THR A 6 -8.17 -19.61 -8.68
CA THR A 6 -8.59 -18.86 -7.49
C THR A 6 -7.50 -17.91 -7.01
N LEU A 7 -6.24 -18.34 -7.00
CA LEU A 7 -5.12 -17.48 -6.60
C LEU A 7 -4.92 -16.31 -7.58
N ALA A 8 -5.06 -16.56 -8.88
CA ALA A 8 -5.00 -15.52 -9.90
C ALA A 8 -6.16 -14.50 -9.75
N LEU A 9 -7.38 -14.96 -9.47
CA LEU A 9 -8.54 -14.09 -9.24
C LEU A 9 -8.38 -13.20 -8.00
N VAL A 10 -7.84 -13.75 -6.90
CA VAL A 10 -7.57 -12.98 -5.67
C VAL A 10 -6.51 -11.91 -5.91
N ILE A 11 -5.46 -12.23 -6.69
CA ILE A 11 -4.45 -11.25 -7.11
C ILE A 11 -5.08 -10.18 -8.04
N LEU A 12 -5.95 -10.58 -8.97
CA LEU A 12 -6.67 -9.64 -9.85
C LEU A 12 -7.58 -8.67 -9.08
N THR A 13 -8.27 -9.14 -8.04
CA THR A 13 -9.12 -8.28 -7.21
C THR A 13 -8.34 -7.34 -6.29
N LEU A 14 -7.10 -7.70 -5.93
CA LEU A 14 -6.23 -6.87 -5.12
C LEU A 14 -5.53 -5.77 -5.92
N PHE A 15 -5.39 -5.92 -7.25
CA PHE A 15 -4.58 -5.01 -8.06
C PHE A 15 -5.34 -3.93 -8.84
N CYS A 16 -6.60 -4.10 -9.22
CA CYS A 16 -7.39 -3.01 -9.82
C CYS A 16 -8.78 -3.51 -10.22
N SER A 17 -9.78 -2.64 -10.14
CA SER A 17 -10.89 -2.74 -11.10
C SER A 17 -10.28 -2.67 -12.52
N PRO A 18 -10.62 -3.57 -13.45
CA PRO A 18 -10.03 -3.63 -14.80
C PRO A 18 -10.32 -2.41 -15.70
N ALA A 19 -10.79 -1.30 -15.13
CA ALA A 19 -11.20 -0.07 -15.80
C ALA A 19 -10.36 1.16 -15.43
N SER A 20 -9.37 1.05 -14.53
CA SER A 20 -8.54 2.21 -14.14
C SER A 20 -7.13 2.10 -14.68
N THR A 21 -6.79 2.98 -15.62
CA THR A 21 -5.40 3.31 -16.01
C THR A 21 -4.69 4.15 -14.95
N GLU A 22 -5.37 4.47 -13.85
CA GLU A 22 -4.88 5.33 -12.78
C GLU A 22 -4.62 4.53 -11.50
N VAL A 23 -3.52 4.88 -10.84
CA VAL A 23 -3.11 4.29 -9.55
C VAL A 23 -4.13 4.70 -8.49
N CYS A 24 -4.59 3.73 -7.69
CA CYS A 24 -5.55 3.98 -6.61
C CYS A 24 -5.05 5.09 -5.67
N SER A 25 -5.75 6.23 -5.66
CA SER A 25 -5.40 7.39 -4.83
C SER A 25 -5.39 7.04 -3.33
N GLY A 26 -6.32 6.20 -2.88
CA GLY A 26 -6.36 5.70 -1.50
C GLY A 26 -5.11 4.89 -1.14
N LEU A 27 -4.62 4.04 -2.04
CA LEU A 27 -3.38 3.29 -1.83
C LEU A 27 -2.16 4.23 -1.74
N LEU A 28 -2.10 5.26 -2.60
CA LEU A 28 -1.04 6.26 -2.54
C LEU A 28 -1.05 7.02 -1.21
N GLU A 29 -2.23 7.33 -0.68
CA GLU A 29 -2.38 8.00 0.61
C GLU A 29 -1.93 7.11 1.77
N VAL A 30 -2.28 5.82 1.76
CA VAL A 30 -1.78 4.84 2.75
C VAL A 30 -0.26 4.75 2.71
N ILE A 31 0.35 4.59 1.52
CA ILE A 31 1.80 4.52 1.36
C ILE A 31 2.48 5.80 1.84
N LYS A 32 1.95 6.96 1.47
CA LYS A 32 2.49 8.25 1.91
C LYS A 32 2.46 8.35 3.44
N ASN A 33 1.33 8.04 4.06
CA ASN A 33 1.21 8.09 5.51
C ASN A 33 2.07 7.03 6.22
N LEU A 34 2.30 5.87 5.59
CA LEU A 34 3.19 4.83 6.12
C LEU A 34 4.62 5.36 6.29
N PHE A 35 5.16 6.04 5.28
CA PHE A 35 6.56 6.48 5.30
C PHE A 35 6.79 7.82 6.00
N VAL A 36 5.87 8.78 5.85
CA VAL A 36 6.09 10.18 6.32
C VAL A 36 4.94 10.75 7.15
N GLY A 37 3.86 9.98 7.36
CA GLY A 37 2.73 10.38 8.20
C GLY A 37 2.95 10.08 9.68
N THR A 38 2.01 10.55 10.50
CA THR A 38 1.91 10.13 11.91
C THR A 38 1.22 8.77 11.99
N LEU A 39 1.30 8.09 13.13
CA LEU A 39 0.55 6.84 13.32
C LEU A 39 -0.96 7.06 13.14
N SER A 40 -1.49 8.14 13.71
CA SER A 40 -2.91 8.49 13.58
C SER A 40 -3.32 8.78 12.14
N SER A 41 -2.48 9.48 11.36
CA SER A 41 -2.81 9.73 9.95
C SER A 41 -2.72 8.48 9.09
N TYR A 42 -1.84 7.53 9.44
CA TYR A 42 -1.78 6.21 8.82
C TYR A 42 -3.00 5.36 9.13
N GLU A 43 -3.41 5.28 10.40
CA GLU A 43 -4.64 4.57 10.79
C GLU A 43 -5.86 5.15 10.07
N ALA A 44 -6.00 6.48 10.04
CA ALA A 44 -7.09 7.15 9.33
C ALA A 44 -7.10 6.83 7.83
N ALA A 45 -5.93 6.68 7.20
CA ALA A 45 -5.83 6.30 5.79
C ALA A 45 -6.23 4.83 5.53
N LEU A 46 -6.18 3.97 6.54
CA LEU A 46 -6.60 2.56 6.44
C LEU A 46 -8.12 2.38 6.58
N GLU A 47 -8.79 3.21 7.38
CA GLU A 47 -10.23 3.08 7.68
C GLU A 47 -11.14 2.90 6.44
N PRO A 48 -10.93 3.61 5.30
CA PRO A 48 -11.77 3.43 4.11
C PRO A 48 -11.75 2.02 3.51
N PHE A 49 -10.71 1.24 3.81
CA PHE A 49 -10.56 -0.14 3.34
C PHE A 49 -11.20 -1.16 4.29
N ASN A 50 -11.76 -0.70 5.41
CA ASN A 50 -12.44 -1.51 6.42
C ASN A 50 -11.61 -2.75 6.86
N PRO A 51 -10.34 -2.55 7.28
CA PRO A 51 -9.50 -3.64 7.73
C PRO A 51 -10.07 -4.29 8.99
N ASP A 52 -9.90 -5.59 9.13
CA ASP A 52 -10.19 -6.26 10.40
C ASP A 52 -9.14 -5.90 11.47
N LYS A 53 -9.37 -6.41 12.69
CA LYS A 53 -8.51 -6.10 13.84
C LYS A 53 -7.08 -6.58 13.62
N ASP A 54 -6.89 -7.78 13.10
CA ASP A 54 -5.56 -8.37 12.94
C ASP A 54 -4.81 -7.64 11.81
N GLU A 55 -5.51 -7.31 10.71
CA GLU A 55 -4.99 -6.49 9.61
C GLU A 55 -4.54 -5.09 10.10
N LYS A 56 -5.35 -4.45 10.95
CA LYS A 56 -5.01 -3.16 11.56
C LYS A 56 -3.80 -3.26 12.49
N ASP A 57 -3.75 -4.30 13.33
CA ASP A 57 -2.64 -4.54 14.26
C ASP A 57 -1.32 -4.75 13.50
N TRP A 58 -1.33 -5.50 12.40
CA TRP A 58 -0.16 -5.66 11.52
C TRP A 58 0.24 -4.36 10.81
N GLY A 59 -0.74 -3.58 10.37
CA GLY A 59 -0.50 -2.24 9.81
C GLY A 59 0.23 -1.34 10.80
N ILE A 60 -0.25 -1.27 12.04
CA ILE A 60 0.35 -0.48 13.13
C ILE A 60 1.79 -0.92 13.41
N GLN A 61 2.03 -2.23 13.56
CA GLN A 61 3.38 -2.76 13.77
C GLN A 61 4.33 -2.40 12.62
N THR A 62 3.83 -2.49 11.38
CA THR A 62 4.60 -2.11 10.19
C THR A 62 4.94 -0.62 10.22
N LYS A 63 3.99 0.24 10.57
CA LYS A 63 4.23 1.68 10.73
C LYS A 63 5.29 1.97 11.78
N MET A 64 5.21 1.33 12.94
CA MET A 64 6.19 1.51 14.02
C MET A 64 7.60 1.12 13.58
N LEU A 65 7.75 0.03 12.81
CA LEU A 65 9.03 -0.37 12.24
C LEU A 65 9.55 0.65 11.23
N VAL A 66 8.70 1.09 10.30
CA VAL A 66 9.05 2.13 9.33
C VAL A 66 9.45 3.42 10.04
N ASP A 67 8.82 3.76 11.17
CA ASP A 67 9.14 4.95 11.94
C ASP A 67 10.55 4.96 12.51
N THR A 68 11.13 3.79 12.78
CA THR A 68 12.52 3.66 13.23
C THR A 68 13.55 3.96 12.13
N LEU A 69 13.15 3.98 10.86
CA LEU A 69 14.06 4.19 9.75
C LEU A 69 14.53 5.66 9.67
N PRO A 70 15.79 5.92 9.26
CA PRO A 70 16.26 7.27 8.98
C PRO A 70 15.42 7.96 7.90
N GLN A 71 15.22 9.28 8.02
CA GLN A 71 14.43 10.04 7.04
C GLN A 71 14.90 9.85 5.60
N LYS A 72 16.23 9.84 5.38
CA LYS A 72 16.83 9.57 4.06
C LYS A 72 16.38 8.23 3.46
N ALA A 73 16.21 7.20 4.29
CA ALA A 73 15.76 5.88 3.84
C ALA A 73 14.28 5.94 3.43
N LYS A 74 13.43 6.59 4.25
CA LYS A 74 12.00 6.82 3.96
C LYS A 74 11.81 7.57 2.63
N ASP A 75 12.54 8.66 2.43
CA ASP A 75 12.49 9.47 1.20
C ASP A 75 12.97 8.69 -0.03
N SER A 76 14.04 7.91 0.13
CA SER A 76 14.58 7.07 -0.95
C SER A 76 13.59 5.98 -1.36
N MET A 77 12.89 5.38 -0.40
CA MET A 77 11.85 4.38 -0.65
C MET A 77 10.64 4.99 -1.35
N LEU A 78 10.15 6.15 -0.92
CA LEU A 78 9.06 6.86 -1.61
C LEU A 78 9.42 7.19 -3.07
N LYS A 79 10.64 7.69 -3.30
CA LYS A 79 11.13 7.95 -4.66
C LYS A 79 11.25 6.67 -5.49
N PHE A 80 11.62 5.55 -4.87
CA PHE A 80 11.66 4.26 -5.53
C PHE A 80 10.25 3.77 -5.92
N MET A 81 9.28 3.89 -5.02
CA MET A 81 7.88 3.54 -5.31
C MET A 81 7.29 4.40 -6.43
N ASP A 82 7.56 5.70 -6.45
CA ASP A 82 7.15 6.59 -7.56
C ASP A 82 7.71 6.13 -8.92
N LYS A 83 8.96 5.65 -8.94
CA LYS A 83 9.56 5.07 -10.16
C LYS A 83 8.89 3.77 -10.59
N ILE A 84 8.49 2.91 -9.65
CA ILE A 84 7.77 1.66 -9.95
C ILE A 84 6.44 2.01 -10.61
N ILE A 85 5.68 2.92 -9.98
CA ILE A 85 4.36 3.33 -10.44
C ILE A 85 4.41 3.95 -11.85
N LYS A 86 5.44 4.73 -12.15
CA LYS A 86 5.63 5.36 -13.47
C LYS A 86 6.32 4.47 -14.49
N SER A 87 6.66 3.23 -14.13
CA SER A 87 7.33 2.28 -15.03
C SER A 87 6.36 1.80 -16.10
N PRO A 88 6.82 1.56 -17.35
CA PRO A 88 6.02 0.89 -18.38
C PRO A 88 5.54 -0.51 -17.99
N GLN A 89 6.10 -1.09 -16.93
CA GLN A 89 5.67 -2.38 -16.37
C GLN A 89 4.39 -2.29 -15.52
N CYS A 90 3.97 -1.08 -15.16
CA CYS A 90 2.77 -0.81 -14.36
C CYS A 90 1.74 0.04 -15.13
N ALA A 91 1.89 0.14 -16.46
CA ALA A 91 1.04 0.90 -17.38
C ALA A 91 0.10 -0.01 -18.19
#